data_AF-A0A258F5I9-F1
#
_entry.id   AF-A0A258F5I9-F1
#
_cell.length_a   1.000
_cell.length_b   1.000
_cell.length_c   1.000
_cell.angle_alpha   90.00
_cell.angle_beta   90.00
_cell.angle_gamma   90.00
#
_symmetry.space_group_name_H-M   'P 1'
#
loop_
_entity.id
_entity.type
_entity.pdbx_description
1 polymer ?
#
loop_
_entity_poly.entity_id
_entity_poly.type
_entity_poly.pdbx_seq_one_letter_code
_entity_poly.pdbx_strand_id
1 'polypeptide(L)'
;MRRHLATLAVTIGLSTALTALPAAAQGTVRVALGTTLSQLDPAKTTIGDEYVYVHLLFNGLSRIDADMTVKPDLAESWTASADLKRWTPRMSSPR
;
A
#
# COMPACT_ATOMS: atom_id res chain seq x y z
N MET A 1 -55.55 36.23 7.94
CA MET A 1 -54.20 36.26 7.32
C MET A 1 -53.31 35.29 8.07
N ARG A 2 -52.45 34.52 7.37
CA ARG A 2 -51.67 33.34 7.83
C ARG A 2 -52.39 31.99 7.66
N ARG A 3 -52.80 31.72 6.42
CA ARG A 3 -52.81 30.36 5.87
C ARG A 3 -51.35 30.00 5.49
N HIS A 4 -51.06 28.71 5.37
CA HIS A 4 -49.86 28.09 4.79
C HIS A 4 -48.72 27.70 5.75
N LEU A 5 -48.93 26.60 6.49
CA LEU A 5 -47.89 25.65 6.93
C LEU A 5 -48.49 24.24 6.76
N ALA A 6 -48.79 23.79 5.54
CA ALA A 6 -47.84 23.14 4.64
C ALA A 6 -47.11 21.96 5.30
N THR A 7 -47.85 20.85 5.38
CA THR A 7 -47.37 19.47 5.44
C THR A 7 -46.21 19.26 4.46
N LEU A 8 -45.06 18.77 4.92
CA LEU A 8 -44.09 18.11 4.02
C LEU A 8 -43.30 17.03 4.77
N ALA A 9 -43.69 15.79 4.47
CA ALA A 9 -42.96 14.56 4.74
C ALA A 9 -41.62 14.55 4.01
N VAL A 10 -40.57 13.97 4.60
CA VAL A 10 -39.59 13.14 3.85
C VAL A 10 -39.01 12.08 4.79
N THR A 11 -39.43 10.86 4.54
CA THR A 11 -38.79 9.60 4.92
C THR A 11 -37.45 9.44 4.20
N ILE A 12 -36.31 9.58 4.88
CA ILE A 12 -35.01 9.04 4.43
C ILE A 12 -34.40 8.29 5.61
N GLY A 13 -34.86 7.05 5.79
CA GLY A 13 -34.26 6.08 6.68
C GLY A 13 -34.04 4.80 5.90
N LEU A 14 -33.14 4.81 4.90
CA LEU A 14 -32.85 3.62 4.09
C LEU A 14 -31.47 3.70 3.39
N SER A 15 -30.35 3.80 4.11
CA SER A 15 -29.03 3.79 3.44
C SER A 15 -27.81 3.38 4.28
N THR A 16 -27.88 2.39 5.18
CA THR A 16 -26.64 1.86 5.83
C THR A 16 -26.58 0.34 5.99
N ALA A 17 -27.23 -0.41 5.10
CA ALA A 17 -26.89 -1.83 4.91
C ALA A 17 -25.86 -1.97 3.77
N LEU A 18 -24.69 -1.36 3.92
CA LEU A 18 -23.53 -1.77 3.14
C LEU A 18 -23.01 -3.05 3.79
N THR A 19 -23.62 -4.18 3.46
CA THR A 19 -23.05 -5.49 3.77
C THR A 19 -21.68 -5.54 3.11
N ALA A 20 -20.62 -5.37 3.90
CA ALA A 20 -19.28 -5.68 3.46
C ALA A 20 -19.27 -7.16 3.08
N LEU A 21 -19.38 -7.44 1.78
CA LEU A 21 -19.18 -8.80 1.26
C LEU A 21 -17.79 -9.23 1.73
N PRO A 22 -17.63 -10.46 2.26
CA PRO A 22 -16.32 -10.95 2.62
C PRO A 22 -15.44 -10.86 1.38
N ALA A 23 -14.31 -10.17 1.49
CA ALA A 23 -13.33 -10.11 0.42
C ALA A 23 -12.90 -11.54 0.11
N ALA A 24 -13.28 -12.06 -1.05
CA ALA A 24 -12.85 -13.36 -1.54
C ALA A 24 -11.37 -13.29 -1.96
N ALA A 25 -10.48 -13.04 -1.00
CA ALA A 25 -9.04 -12.88 -1.21
C ALA A 25 -8.31 -14.21 -1.02
N GLN A 26 -8.81 -15.30 -1.60
CA GLN A 26 -8.17 -16.60 -1.55
C GLN A 26 -8.05 -17.17 -2.96
N GLY A 27 -6.87 -16.99 -3.57
CA GLY A 27 -6.56 -17.45 -4.91
C GLY A 27 -5.06 -17.41 -5.20
N THR A 28 -4.60 -18.19 -6.18
CA THR A 28 -3.21 -18.16 -6.64
C THR A 28 -3.07 -17.20 -7.81
N VAL A 29 -2.23 -16.17 -7.66
CA VAL A 29 -1.82 -15.32 -8.78
C VAL A 29 -0.62 -15.97 -9.46
N ARG A 30 -0.73 -16.19 -10.78
CA ARG A 30 0.36 -16.67 -11.63
C ARG A 30 0.77 -15.54 -12.58
N VAL A 31 2.03 -15.15 -12.53
CA VAL A 31 2.61 -14.09 -13.39
C VAL A 31 3.71 -14.70 -14.24
N ALA A 32 3.67 -14.47 -15.54
CA ALA A 32 4.76 -14.79 -16.44
C ALA A 32 5.72 -13.59 -16.53
N LEU A 33 7.02 -13.85 -16.40
CA LEU A 33 8.07 -12.85 -16.62
C LEU A 33 8.72 -13.07 -17.99
N GLY A 34 9.25 -12.00 -18.59
CA GLY A 34 9.83 -12.05 -19.93
C GLY A 34 11.23 -12.68 -19.97
N THR A 35 11.85 -12.86 -18.81
CA THR A 35 13.20 -13.40 -18.65
C THR A 35 13.25 -14.50 -17.60
N THR A 36 14.29 -15.34 -17.71
CA THR A 36 14.60 -16.34 -16.68
C THR A 36 15.50 -15.71 -15.63
N LEU A 37 15.15 -15.89 -14.36
CA LEU A 37 15.99 -15.45 -13.24
C LEU A 37 17.30 -16.24 -13.24
N SER A 38 18.42 -15.52 -13.19
CA SER A 38 19.75 -16.12 -13.16
C SER A 38 20.22 -16.45 -11.74
N GLN A 39 19.67 -15.77 -10.73
CA GLN A 39 20.08 -15.82 -9.33
C GLN A 39 19.02 -15.13 -8.43
N LEU A 40 19.08 -15.36 -7.11
CA LEU A 40 18.12 -14.82 -6.11
C LEU A 40 18.77 -13.94 -5.00
N ASP A 41 20.03 -13.62 -5.16
CA ASP A 41 20.76 -12.64 -4.35
C ASP A 41 20.39 -11.20 -4.77
N PRO A 42 19.67 -10.45 -3.91
CA PRO A 42 19.22 -9.09 -4.23
C PRO A 42 20.38 -8.12 -4.46
N ALA A 43 21.59 -8.40 -3.97
CA ALA A 43 22.76 -7.56 -4.20
C ALA A 43 23.37 -7.74 -5.60
N LYS A 44 22.98 -8.77 -6.35
CA LYS A 44 23.48 -9.09 -7.69
C LYS A 44 22.47 -8.81 -8.81
N THR A 45 21.29 -8.28 -8.49
CA THR A 45 20.25 -8.05 -9.50
C THR A 45 20.63 -6.94 -10.47
N THR A 46 20.41 -7.17 -11.76
CA THR A 46 20.82 -6.22 -12.81
C THR A 46 19.73 -5.93 -13.86
N ILE A 47 18.64 -6.69 -13.86
CA ILE A 47 17.56 -6.54 -14.85
C ILE A 47 16.21 -6.24 -14.18
N GLY A 48 15.29 -5.64 -14.96
CA GLY A 48 13.95 -5.26 -14.53
C GLY A 48 13.15 -6.38 -13.86
N ASP A 49 13.10 -7.55 -14.51
CA ASP A 49 12.32 -8.70 -14.05
C ASP A 49 12.82 -9.27 -12.72
N GLU A 50 14.11 -9.12 -12.41
CA GLU A 50 14.67 -9.56 -11.13
C GLU A 50 14.14 -8.71 -9.96
N TYR A 51 13.79 -7.44 -10.18
CA TYR A 51 13.17 -6.63 -9.12
C TYR A 51 11.84 -7.19 -8.64
N VAL A 52 11.12 -7.97 -9.47
CA VAL A 52 9.84 -8.57 -9.06
C VAL A 52 10.04 -9.49 -7.87
N TYR A 53 11.01 -10.42 -7.93
CA TYR A 53 11.24 -11.32 -6.78
C TYR A 53 11.82 -10.57 -5.58
N VAL A 54 12.65 -9.54 -5.82
CA VAL A 54 13.25 -8.75 -4.73
C VAL A 54 12.15 -8.13 -3.86
N HIS A 55 11.14 -7.51 -4.46
CA HIS A 55 10.03 -6.89 -3.72
C HIS A 55 9.05 -7.91 -3.11
N LEU A 56 9.07 -9.17 -3.56
CA LEU A 56 8.22 -10.24 -3.01
C LEU A 56 8.87 -10.98 -1.85
N LEU A 57 10.21 -11.08 -1.82
CA LEU A 57 10.95 -11.89 -0.85
C LEU A 57 11.70 -11.06 0.19
N PHE A 58 12.03 -9.80 -0.09
CA PHE A 58 12.84 -8.96 0.78
C PHE A 58 12.14 -7.64 1.09
N ASN A 59 12.44 -7.10 2.28
CA ASN A 59 11.98 -5.80 2.73
C ASN A 59 13.14 -4.80 2.76
N GLY A 60 12.83 -3.55 2.39
CA GLY A 60 13.77 -2.43 2.42
C GLY A 60 13.57 -1.56 3.66
N LEU A 61 14.34 -0.47 3.79
CA LEU A 61 14.06 0.55 4.81
C LEU A 61 12.73 1.26 4.51
N SER A 62 12.47 1.50 3.22
CA SER A 62 11.24 2.03 2.67
C SER A 62 10.80 1.18 1.47
N ARG A 63 9.54 1.34 1.07
CA ARG A 63 9.01 0.77 -0.19
C ARG A 63 8.35 1.85 -1.05
N ILE A 64 8.13 1.55 -2.32
CA ILE A 64 7.31 2.35 -3.23
C ILE A 64 5.94 1.68 -3.32
N ASP A 65 4.87 2.42 -3.05
CA ASP A 65 3.49 1.92 -3.10
C ASP A 65 2.90 2.04 -4.52
N ALA A 66 1.72 1.47 -4.75
CA ALA A 66 1.07 1.46 -6.06
C ALA A 66 0.77 2.87 -6.62
N ASP A 67 0.70 3.88 -5.74
CA ASP A 67 0.54 5.30 -6.09
C ASP A 67 1.88 6.01 -6.40
N MET A 68 2.98 5.25 -6.50
CA MET A 68 4.34 5.72 -6.71
C MET A 68 4.89 6.61 -5.57
N THR A 69 4.28 6.56 -4.38
CA THR A 69 4.80 7.28 -3.21
C THR A 69 5.71 6.39 -2.37
N VAL A 70 6.68 7.02 -1.71
CA VAL A 70 7.57 6.33 -0.76
C VAL A 70 6.82 6.13 0.56
N LYS A 71 6.80 4.89 1.07
CA LYS A 71 6.19 4.51 2.35
C LYS A 71 7.22 3.83 3.28
N PRO A 72 7.01 3.90 4.60
CA PRO A 72 7.76 3.10 5.57
C PRO A 72 7.68 1.61 5.28
N ASP A 73 8.79 0.87 5.48
CA ASP A 73 8.83 -0.60 5.47
C ASP A 73 9.54 -1.09 6.76
N LEU A 74 10.78 -1.58 6.70
CA LEU A 74 11.53 -1.94 7.92
C LEU A 74 11.82 -0.73 8.82
N ALA A 75 11.94 0.47 8.23
CA ALA A 75 12.07 1.71 8.99
C ALA A 75 10.73 2.44 9.01
N GLU A 76 10.24 2.77 10.21
CA GLU A 76 8.98 3.49 10.42
C GLU A 76 9.09 4.99 10.11
N SER A 77 10.29 5.54 10.28
CA SER A 77 10.61 6.95 10.01
C SER A 77 12.11 7.14 9.84
N TRP A 78 12.51 8.29 9.30
CA TRP A 78 13.92 8.67 9.17
C TRP A 78 14.06 10.19 9.26
N THR A 79 15.21 10.65 9.72
CA THR A 79 15.60 12.05 9.68
C THR A 79 16.83 12.23 8.79
N ALA A 80 16.92 13.39 8.14
CA ALA A 80 18.07 13.78 7.32
C ALA A 80 18.82 14.94 7.98
N SER A 81 20.15 14.95 7.86
CA SER A 81 20.95 16.14 8.16
C SER A 81 20.64 17.27 7.19
N ALA A 82 20.95 18.52 7.58
CA ALA A 82 20.70 19.69 6.74
C ALA A 82 21.40 19.65 5.37
N ASP A 83 22.53 18.94 5.28
CA ASP A 83 23.30 18.72 4.03
C ASP A 83 22.90 17.44 3.27
N LEU A 84 21.89 16.71 3.78
CA LEU A 84 21.37 15.45 3.23
C LEU A 84 22.39 14.30 3.11
N LYS A 85 23.55 14.39 3.77
CA LYS A 85 24.60 13.36 3.74
C LYS A 85 24.45 12.29 4.80
N ARG A 86 23.65 12.53 5.85
CA ARG A 86 23.37 11.57 6.92
C ARG A 86 21.88 11.35 7.04
N TRP A 87 21.49 10.08 6.98
CA TRP A 87 20.12 9.62 7.18
C TRP A 87 20.10 8.68 8.37
N THR A 88 19.16 8.87 9.29
CA THR A 88 19.03 8.05 10.50
C THR A 88 17.66 7.39 10.52
N PRO A 89 17.56 6.09 10.19
CA PRO A 89 16.31 5.35 10.24
C PRO A 89 15.95 4.96 11.68
N ARG A 90 14.65 4.96 11.99
CA ARG A 90 14.07 4.30 13.15
C ARG A 90 13.44 2.99 12.69
N MET A 91 13.97 1.87 13.19
CA MET A 91 13.48 0.53 12.81
C MET A 91 12.13 0.23 13.47
N SER A 92 11.32 -0.57 12.78
CA SER A 92 10.09 -1.12 13.33
C SER A 92 10.39 -2.09 14.47
N SER A 93 9.57 -2.09 15.51
CA SER A 93 9.68 -3.12 16.55
C SER A 93 9.36 -4.50 15.97
N PRO A 94 10.07 -5.57 16.37
CA PRO A 94 9.61 -6.92 16.11
C PRO A 94 8.21 -7.10 16.69
N ARG A 95 7.32 -7.72 15.90
CA ARG A 95 6.01 -8.18 16.36
C ARG A 95 6.10 -9.64 16.78
#